data_AF-F8NZ14-F1
#
_entry.id   AF-F8NZ14-F1
#
_cell.length_a   1.000
_cell.length_b   1.000
_cell.length_c   1.000
_cell.angle_alpha   90.00
_cell.angle_beta   90.00
_cell.angle_gamma   90.00
#
_symmetry.space_group_name_H-M   'P 1'
#
loop_
_entity.id
_entity.type
_entity.pdbx_description
1 polymer ?
#
loop_
_entity_poly.entity_id
_entity_poly.type
_entity_poly.pdbx_seq_one_letter_code
_entity_poly.pdbx_strand_id
1 'polypeptide(L)'
;MARRWRKAALKVKNSQSEVKGPHQRYFNMLTYKLHALGDYVKAIYMFGTTDNFSTQVVHDQLSYVWNEPLPSCAPEDHHQMSKSYRQFRDIPERLHRNKGDVAVKDFLPKLKDHILAHLLSYDSMEPPAFSDKERNSIMIDRNRLYRHKIIRVNYTTYNLRRARNSLNPRTHADVMVLANGEQEDGGLIPHPYWYAQIVEIFHILVTHAGGDSHNHNSEPQRIKFLWVRWLARDNNHVSGWKAHHPHRVGFLNTNTADNAFGFLDLSQIIRGVSRFKRGLI
;
A
#
# COMPACT_ATOMS: atom_id res chain seq x y z
N MET A 1 -5.43 -13.65 52.39
CA MET A 1 -6.42 -14.75 52.43
C MET A 1 -6.51 -15.34 51.03
N ALA A 2 -5.53 -16.07 50.50
CA ALA A 2 -5.00 -17.37 50.91
C ALA A 2 -6.08 -18.46 51.01
N ARG A 3 -6.07 -19.40 50.04
CA ARG A 3 -6.22 -20.87 50.20
C ARG A 3 -6.24 -21.52 48.81
N ARG A 4 -5.12 -22.11 48.35
CA ARG A 4 -4.58 -23.47 48.64
C ARG A 4 -5.42 -24.52 47.87
N TRP A 5 -4.88 -25.59 47.30
CA TRP A 5 -3.93 -26.61 47.75
C TRP A 5 -3.14 -27.12 46.50
N ARG A 6 -1.92 -27.71 46.52
CA ARG A 6 -1.38 -28.76 47.41
C ARG A 6 0.15 -28.92 47.25
N LYS A 7 0.78 -29.24 48.39
CA LYS A 7 2.17 -29.66 48.70
C LYS A 7 2.80 -30.60 47.64
N ALA A 8 4.03 -30.37 47.19
CA ALA A 8 5.35 -30.58 47.79
C ALA A 8 5.88 -32.02 47.67
N ALA A 9 7.00 -32.16 46.95
CA ALA A 9 8.02 -33.17 47.20
C ALA A 9 9.39 -32.53 46.89
N LEU A 10 10.12 -32.21 47.96
CA LEU A 10 11.55 -31.92 47.92
C LEU A 10 12.28 -33.17 47.41
N LYS A 11 13.11 -33.03 46.38
CA LYS A 11 14.29 -33.90 46.21
C LYS A 11 15.41 -33.13 45.49
N VAL A 12 16.37 -32.74 46.33
CA VAL A 12 17.83 -32.73 46.09
C VAL A 12 18.31 -32.12 44.77
N LYS A 13 19.02 -30.97 44.90
CA LYS A 13 19.99 -30.50 43.91
C LYS A 13 21.02 -31.60 43.66
N ASN A 14 21.03 -32.16 42.46
CA ASN A 14 22.25 -32.71 41.90
C ASN A 14 22.56 -31.92 40.62
N SER A 15 23.58 -31.10 40.71
CA SER A 15 24.13 -30.32 39.61
C SER A 15 24.88 -31.25 38.67
N GLN A 16 24.27 -31.56 37.53
CA GLN A 16 24.98 -31.94 36.31
C GLN A 16 24.47 -31.06 35.18
N SER A 17 25.35 -30.23 34.66
CA SER A 17 25.13 -29.41 33.48
C SER A 17 25.13 -30.31 32.23
N GLU A 18 23.95 -30.74 31.79
CA GLU A 18 23.79 -31.32 30.46
C GLU A 18 23.83 -30.21 29.40
N VAL A 19 24.79 -30.31 28.49
CA VAL A 19 24.87 -29.47 27.29
C VAL A 19 23.64 -29.77 26.44
N LYS A 20 22.65 -28.85 26.42
CA LYS A 20 21.49 -28.96 25.53
C LYS A 20 21.96 -28.84 24.08
N GLY A 21 21.97 -29.96 23.36
CA GLY A 21 22.02 -29.96 21.90
C GLY A 21 20.85 -29.17 21.28
N PRO A 22 20.93 -28.83 19.98
CA PRO A 22 19.91 -28.02 19.32
C PRO A 22 18.52 -28.66 19.44
N HIS A 23 17.54 -27.85 19.82
CA HIS A 23 16.17 -28.29 20.03
C HIS A 23 15.58 -28.81 18.70
N GLN A 24 15.37 -30.13 18.58
CA GLN A 24 14.68 -30.68 17.42
C GLN A 24 13.23 -30.19 17.39
N ARG A 25 12.86 -29.56 16.28
CA ARG A 25 11.49 -29.15 15.97
C ARG A 25 10.90 -30.18 15.03
N TYR A 26 9.78 -30.79 15.43
CA TYR A 26 9.04 -31.72 14.58
C TYR A 26 8.10 -30.94 13.66
N PHE A 27 8.02 -31.38 12.40
CA PHE A 27 7.11 -30.81 11.42
C PHE A 27 5.66 -31.09 11.86
N ASN A 28 4.90 -30.04 12.20
CA ASN A 28 3.52 -30.16 12.66
C ASN A 28 2.56 -29.88 11.48
N MET A 29 1.85 -30.91 11.03
CA MET A 29 0.90 -30.83 9.93
C MET A 29 -0.45 -30.19 10.27
N LEU A 30 -0.72 -29.92 11.55
CA LEU A 30 -1.99 -29.35 12.05
C LEU A 30 -1.93 -27.81 12.17
N THR A 31 -1.08 -27.16 11.37
CA THR A 31 -1.03 -25.70 11.32
C THR A 31 -1.90 -25.20 10.18
N TYR A 32 -2.67 -24.14 10.41
CA TYR A 32 -3.49 -23.48 9.38
C TYR A 32 -2.75 -23.22 8.06
N LYS A 33 -1.42 -22.99 8.14
CA LYS A 33 -0.52 -22.79 7.00
C LYS A 33 -0.51 -23.94 5.98
N LEU A 34 -0.74 -25.19 6.40
CA LEU A 34 -0.81 -26.36 5.51
C LEU A 34 -2.21 -26.57 4.92
N HIS A 35 -3.27 -26.19 5.63
CA HIS A 35 -4.64 -26.29 5.12
C HIS A 35 -4.90 -25.29 3.98
N ALA A 36 -4.25 -24.13 4.01
CA ALA A 36 -4.33 -23.15 2.93
C ALA A 36 -3.49 -23.53 1.69
N LEU A 37 -2.61 -24.54 1.75
CA LEU A 37 -1.66 -24.89 0.68
C LEU A 37 -2.37 -25.28 -0.64
N GLY A 38 -3.55 -25.90 -0.55
CA GLY A 38 -4.35 -26.28 -1.72
C GLY A 38 -4.83 -25.06 -2.53
N ASP A 39 -5.17 -23.97 -1.85
CA ASP A 39 -5.62 -22.73 -2.49
C ASP A 39 -4.46 -21.96 -3.13
N TYR A 40 -3.23 -22.15 -2.63
CA TYR A 40 -2.03 -21.54 -3.21
C TYR A 40 -1.74 -22.06 -4.62
N VAL A 41 -1.97 -23.33 -4.90
CA VAL A 41 -1.75 -23.88 -6.26
C VAL A 41 -2.68 -23.19 -7.24
N LYS A 42 -3.95 -23.00 -6.86
CA LYS A 42 -4.95 -22.31 -7.67
C LYS A 42 -4.62 -20.83 -7.84
N ALA A 43 -4.16 -20.16 -6.77
CA ALA A 43 -3.72 -18.76 -6.82
C ALA A 43 -2.46 -18.57 -7.69
N ILE A 44 -1.50 -19.50 -7.65
CA ILE A 44 -0.30 -19.47 -8.51
C ILE A 44 -0.69 -19.70 -9.98
N TYR A 45 -1.63 -20.61 -10.24
CA TYR A 45 -2.16 -20.83 -11.59
C TYR A 45 -2.94 -19.62 -12.13
N MET A 46 -3.72 -18.95 -11.27
CA MET A 46 -4.56 -17.81 -11.67
C MET A 46 -3.79 -16.49 -11.76
N PHE A 47 -2.76 -16.27 -10.92
CA PHE A 47 -2.10 -14.97 -10.78
C PHE A 47 -0.56 -15.00 -10.98
N GLY A 48 0.04 -16.18 -11.12
CA GLY A 48 1.49 -16.36 -11.29
C GLY A 48 2.32 -16.21 -9.99
N THR A 49 3.62 -16.48 -10.09
CA THR A 49 4.59 -16.33 -8.98
C THR A 49 5.05 -14.87 -8.87
N THR A 50 4.64 -14.14 -7.83
CA THR A 50 4.96 -12.71 -7.68
C THR A 50 6.41 -12.41 -7.26
N ASP A 51 7.15 -13.39 -6.76
CA ASP A 51 8.56 -13.30 -6.37
C ASP A 51 9.52 -13.39 -7.55
N ASN A 52 9.14 -14.04 -8.65
CA ASN A 52 9.95 -14.10 -9.88
C ASN A 52 10.08 -12.76 -10.65
N PHE A 53 9.42 -11.69 -10.18
CA PHE A 53 9.51 -10.36 -10.80
C PHE A 53 10.42 -9.38 -10.02
N SER A 54 11.01 -9.78 -8.88
CA SER A 54 11.90 -8.90 -8.10
C SER A 54 12.91 -9.70 -7.27
N THR A 55 14.20 -9.60 -7.62
CA THR A 55 15.31 -10.28 -6.92
C THR A 55 15.94 -9.47 -5.78
N GLN A 56 15.41 -8.29 -5.45
CA GLN A 56 15.97 -7.49 -4.35
C GLN A 56 15.18 -7.63 -3.04
N VAL A 57 15.83 -8.22 -2.05
CA VAL A 57 15.51 -8.03 -0.64
C VAL A 57 15.97 -6.60 -0.30
N VAL A 58 15.04 -5.64 -0.31
CA VAL A 58 15.33 -4.27 0.14
C VAL A 58 15.58 -4.32 1.65
N HIS A 59 16.85 -4.31 2.05
CA HIS A 59 17.25 -4.11 3.44
C HIS A 59 16.70 -2.75 3.94
N ASP A 60 16.24 -2.71 5.19
CA ASP A 60 15.59 -1.59 5.90
C ASP A 60 16.52 -0.36 6.12
N GLN A 61 17.11 0.16 5.05
CA GLN A 61 18.08 1.28 5.09
C GLN A 61 17.40 2.67 5.12
N LEU A 62 16.07 2.76 5.02
CA LEU A 62 15.35 4.04 5.11
C LEU A 62 15.03 4.47 6.56
N SER A 63 15.55 3.76 7.57
CA SER A 63 15.30 4.00 8.99
C SER A 63 15.94 5.28 9.56
N TYR A 64 16.78 6.00 8.80
CA TYR A 64 17.48 7.21 9.27
C TYR A 64 16.93 8.52 8.68
N VAL A 65 15.65 8.79 8.89
CA VAL A 65 15.13 10.18 8.79
C VAL A 65 14.71 10.62 10.19
N TRP A 66 15.67 11.16 10.95
CA TRP A 66 15.49 11.64 12.34
C TRP A 66 14.29 12.61 12.54
N ASN A 67 13.77 13.22 11.47
CA ASN A 67 12.70 14.21 11.53
C ASN A 67 11.29 13.67 11.31
N GLU A 68 11.10 12.36 11.14
CA GLU A 68 9.77 11.78 10.92
C GLU A 68 9.66 10.34 11.48
N PRO A 69 9.48 10.18 12.80
CA PRO A 69 9.32 8.86 13.39
C PRO A 69 8.02 8.21 12.90
N LEU A 70 8.13 6.93 12.53
CA LEU A 70 6.99 6.06 12.26
C LEU A 70 6.52 5.44 13.58
N PRO A 71 5.20 5.33 13.80
CA PRO A 71 4.69 4.69 15.01
C PRO A 71 5.10 3.22 15.05
N SER A 72 5.20 2.64 16.25
CA SER A 72 5.24 1.18 16.39
C SER A 72 3.99 0.59 15.72
N CYS A 73 4.14 -0.49 14.94
CA CYS A 73 3.00 -1.22 14.38
C CYS A 73 3.09 -2.70 14.72
N ALA A 74 1.91 -3.30 14.77
CA ALA A 74 1.81 -4.74 14.84
C ALA A 74 2.19 -5.34 13.46
N PRO A 75 2.74 -6.56 13.41
CA PRO A 75 3.01 -7.25 12.15
C PRO A 75 1.77 -7.42 11.26
N GLU A 76 0.57 -7.36 11.83
CA GLU A 76 -0.73 -7.51 11.19
C GLU A 76 -1.19 -6.24 10.47
N ASP A 77 -0.71 -5.06 10.91
CA ASP A 77 -1.05 -3.80 10.27
C ASP A 77 -0.57 -3.79 8.81
N HIS A 78 -1.43 -3.41 7.87
CA HIS A 78 -1.07 -3.36 6.45
C HIS A 78 0.01 -2.31 6.17
N HIS A 79 -0.13 -1.12 6.76
CA HIS A 79 0.74 0.00 6.45
C HIS A 79 0.98 0.92 7.66
N GLN A 80 2.06 1.67 7.61
CA GLN A 80 2.44 2.67 8.60
C GLN A 80 2.75 4.01 7.93
N MET A 81 2.36 5.08 8.60
CA MET A 81 2.65 6.46 8.22
C MET A 81 2.86 7.29 9.49
N SER A 82 3.69 8.32 9.42
CA SER A 82 3.90 9.21 10.57
C SER A 82 2.62 9.94 10.96
N LYS A 83 2.46 10.23 12.25
CA LYS A 83 1.30 11.00 12.75
C LYS A 83 1.50 12.51 12.75
N SER A 84 2.69 12.98 12.34
CA SER A 84 3.13 14.37 12.45
C SER A 84 2.32 15.37 11.62
N TYR A 85 2.03 16.53 12.19
CA TYR A 85 1.39 17.68 11.52
C TYR A 85 2.39 18.78 11.11
N ARG A 86 3.70 18.54 11.29
CA ARG A 86 4.75 19.56 11.14
C ARG A 86 4.95 20.03 9.71
N GLN A 87 4.85 19.13 8.75
CA GLN A 87 5.00 19.44 7.32
C GLN A 87 3.62 19.44 6.68
N PHE A 88 3.18 20.60 6.22
CA PHE A 88 1.92 20.73 5.49
C PHE A 88 2.09 21.56 4.22
N ARG A 89 1.12 21.43 3.33
CA ARG A 89 0.91 22.27 2.14
C ARG A 89 -0.51 22.83 2.21
N ASP A 90 -0.61 24.14 2.04
CA ASP A 90 -1.90 24.79 1.83
C ASP A 90 -2.39 24.45 0.41
N ILE A 91 -3.65 23.99 0.31
CA ILE A 91 -4.23 23.54 -0.96
C ILE A 91 -4.36 24.70 -1.96
N PRO A 92 -5.02 25.83 -1.62
CA PRO A 92 -5.08 27.00 -2.50
C PRO A 92 -3.70 27.49 -2.97
N GLU A 93 -2.74 27.64 -2.05
CA GLU A 93 -1.38 28.11 -2.38
C GLU A 93 -0.70 27.17 -3.40
N ARG A 94 -0.83 25.86 -3.21
CA ARG A 94 -0.28 24.85 -4.13
C ARG A 94 -0.89 24.95 -5.52
N LEU A 95 -2.22 25.02 -5.61
CA LEU A 95 -2.91 25.10 -6.90
C LEU A 95 -2.55 26.39 -7.65
N HIS A 96 -2.41 27.49 -6.91
CA HIS A 96 -1.99 28.77 -7.47
C HIS A 96 -0.54 28.72 -7.99
N ARG A 97 0.40 28.22 -7.19
CA ARG A 97 1.83 28.14 -7.55
C ARG A 97 2.09 27.23 -8.76
N ASN A 98 1.32 26.16 -8.90
CA ASN A 98 1.47 25.17 -9.96
C ASN A 98 0.47 25.37 -11.11
N LYS A 99 -0.10 26.57 -11.27
CA LYS A 99 -1.06 26.87 -12.33
C LYS A 99 -0.47 26.53 -13.70
N GLY A 100 -1.14 25.66 -14.46
CA GLY A 100 -0.70 25.20 -15.78
C GLY A 100 0.10 23.89 -15.79
N ASP A 101 0.48 23.37 -14.62
CA ASP A 101 1.10 22.04 -14.51
C ASP A 101 0.03 20.95 -14.65
N VAL A 102 0.26 20.00 -15.56
CA VAL A 102 -0.65 18.86 -15.81
C VAL A 102 -0.84 18.01 -14.56
N ALA A 103 0.16 17.95 -13.67
CA ALA A 103 0.09 17.18 -12.43
C ALA A 103 -0.84 17.79 -11.37
N VAL A 104 -1.32 19.02 -11.52
CA VAL A 104 -2.32 19.61 -10.61
C VAL A 104 -3.67 19.89 -11.30
N LYS A 105 -3.80 19.54 -12.58
CA LYS A 105 -5.07 19.60 -13.31
C LYS A 105 -6.12 18.76 -12.57
N ASP A 106 -7.25 19.38 -12.25
CA ASP A 106 -8.38 18.77 -11.54
C ASP A 106 -8.03 18.17 -10.17
N PHE A 107 -6.92 18.58 -9.55
CA PHE A 107 -6.44 18.00 -8.30
C PHE A 107 -7.49 18.09 -7.17
N LEU A 108 -8.15 19.24 -7.01
CA LEU A 108 -9.11 19.43 -5.91
C LEU A 108 -10.41 18.64 -6.11
N PRO A 109 -11.07 18.64 -7.28
CA PRO A 109 -12.18 17.73 -7.56
C PRO A 109 -11.80 16.26 -7.33
N LYS A 110 -10.67 15.80 -7.90
CA LYS A 110 -10.18 14.42 -7.72
C LYS A 110 -9.91 14.09 -6.25
N LEU A 111 -9.40 15.04 -5.47
CA LEU A 111 -9.12 14.86 -4.04
C LEU A 111 -10.42 14.65 -3.26
N LYS A 112 -11.43 15.49 -3.53
CA LYS A 112 -12.73 15.39 -2.88
C LYS A 112 -13.45 14.10 -3.27
N ASP A 113 -13.39 13.69 -4.53
CA ASP A 113 -13.95 12.42 -4.99
C ASP A 113 -13.29 11.22 -4.30
N HIS A 114 -11.97 11.22 -4.19
CA HIS A 114 -11.23 10.18 -3.47
C HIS A 114 -11.61 10.13 -1.98
N ILE A 115 -11.77 11.28 -1.34
CA ILE A 115 -12.19 11.38 0.06
C ILE A 115 -13.62 10.87 0.24
N LEU A 116 -14.58 11.28 -0.60
CA LEU A 116 -15.97 10.79 -0.53
C LEU A 116 -16.03 9.28 -0.75
N ALA A 117 -15.31 8.78 -1.75
CA ALA A 117 -15.24 7.35 -2.02
C ALA A 117 -14.77 6.57 -0.78
N HIS A 118 -13.71 7.04 -0.13
CA HIS A 118 -13.20 6.44 1.11
C HIS A 118 -14.21 6.54 2.25
N LEU A 119 -14.85 7.70 2.44
CA LEU A 119 -15.81 7.93 3.51
C LEU A 119 -17.09 7.11 3.35
N LEU A 120 -17.55 6.91 2.12
CA LEU A 120 -18.74 6.12 1.77
C LEU A 120 -18.42 4.64 1.53
N SER A 121 -17.18 4.21 1.82
CA SER A 121 -16.72 2.82 1.68
C SER A 121 -16.86 2.24 0.25
N TYR A 122 -16.67 3.07 -0.78
CA TYR A 122 -16.49 2.59 -2.15
C TYR A 122 -15.10 1.97 -2.31
N ASP A 123 -15.05 0.66 -2.61
CA ASP A 123 -13.79 -0.10 -2.74
C ASP A 123 -13.23 -0.12 -4.19
N SER A 124 -13.68 0.80 -5.05
CA SER A 124 -13.25 0.87 -6.45
C SER A 124 -12.04 1.80 -6.64
N MET A 125 -11.07 1.38 -7.48
CA MET A 125 -9.99 2.25 -7.96
C MET A 125 -10.51 3.40 -8.84
N GLU A 126 -11.67 3.20 -9.45
CA GLU A 126 -12.41 4.19 -10.21
C GLU A 126 -13.66 4.56 -9.43
N PRO A 127 -13.57 5.53 -8.50
CA PRO A 127 -14.74 5.97 -7.77
C PRO A 127 -15.74 6.65 -8.71
N PRO A 128 -17.04 6.62 -8.37
CA PRO A 128 -18.05 7.32 -9.15
C PRO A 128 -17.76 8.82 -9.18
N ALA A 129 -18.17 9.49 -10.26
CA ALA A 129 -18.11 10.94 -10.32
C ALA A 129 -19.13 11.53 -9.34
N PHE A 130 -18.68 12.28 -8.36
CA PHE A 130 -19.54 12.97 -7.41
C PHE A 130 -19.94 14.35 -7.95
N SER A 131 -21.16 14.76 -7.62
CA SER A 131 -21.67 16.10 -7.91
C SER A 131 -20.96 17.15 -7.07
N ASP A 132 -21.00 18.41 -7.52
CA ASP A 132 -20.40 19.51 -6.75
C ASP A 132 -21.07 19.73 -5.39
N LYS A 133 -22.36 19.39 -5.27
CA LYS A 133 -23.09 19.44 -3.99
C LYS A 133 -22.51 18.44 -2.99
N GLU A 134 -22.25 17.20 -3.42
CA GLU A 134 -21.62 16.17 -2.59
C GLU A 134 -20.17 16.54 -2.26
N ARG A 135 -19.40 17.02 -3.25
CA ARG A 135 -18.03 17.52 -3.00
C ARG A 135 -18.00 18.65 -1.98
N ASN A 136 -19.05 19.48 -1.90
CA ASN A 136 -19.14 20.58 -0.95
C ASN A 136 -19.62 20.16 0.45
N SER A 137 -20.05 18.92 0.65
CA SER A 137 -20.33 18.37 1.99
C SER A 137 -19.06 18.07 2.80
N ILE A 138 -17.91 18.01 2.11
CA ILE A 138 -16.59 17.78 2.72
C ILE A 138 -16.00 19.10 3.21
N MET A 139 -15.64 19.15 4.49
CA MET A 139 -14.85 20.24 5.06
C MET A 139 -13.44 19.75 5.37
N ILE A 140 -12.44 20.35 4.72
CA ILE A 140 -11.02 20.06 4.94
C ILE A 140 -10.52 20.97 6.06
N ASP A 141 -9.93 20.40 7.11
CA ASP A 141 -9.36 21.18 8.21
C ASP A 141 -8.28 22.13 7.70
N ARG A 142 -8.53 23.44 7.86
CA ARG A 142 -7.61 24.54 7.54
C ARG A 142 -7.08 24.53 6.09
N ASN A 143 -7.72 23.82 5.16
CA ASN A 143 -7.23 23.60 3.79
C ASN A 143 -5.82 22.98 3.71
N ARG A 144 -5.42 22.15 4.67
CA ARG A 144 -4.06 21.61 4.77
C ARG A 144 -3.94 20.16 4.34
N LEU A 145 -2.94 19.88 3.51
CA LEU A 145 -2.42 18.54 3.26
C LEU A 145 -1.15 18.33 4.08
N TYR A 146 -1.14 17.35 4.96
CA TYR A 146 0.04 17.02 5.76
C TYR A 146 0.92 16.02 5.00
N ARG A 147 2.14 16.43 4.70
CA ARG A 147 3.05 15.71 3.80
C ARG A 147 4.02 14.84 4.58
N HIS A 148 4.26 13.64 4.06
CA HIS A 148 5.20 12.67 4.63
C HIS A 148 6.28 12.27 3.63
N LYS A 149 7.44 11.85 4.14
CA LYS A 149 8.55 11.39 3.31
C LYS A 149 8.57 9.88 3.10
N ILE A 150 8.04 9.13 4.07
CA ILE A 150 8.16 7.68 4.13
C ILE A 150 6.84 7.06 4.57
N ILE A 151 6.46 5.97 3.90
CA ILE A 151 5.48 4.99 4.39
C ILE A 151 6.12 3.62 4.45
N ARG A 152 5.58 2.76 5.31
CA ARG A 152 5.93 1.33 5.35
C ARG A 152 4.71 0.51 4.99
N VAL A 153 4.87 -0.47 4.12
CA VAL A 153 3.81 -1.44 3.76
C VAL A 153 4.30 -2.83 4.13
N ASN A 154 3.53 -3.52 4.97
CA ASN A 154 3.76 -4.91 5.33
C ASN A 154 3.01 -5.79 4.34
N TYR A 155 3.72 -6.71 3.71
CA TYR A 155 3.16 -7.64 2.75
C TYR A 155 3.58 -9.07 3.10
N THR A 156 2.82 -10.03 2.57
CA THR A 156 3.13 -11.44 2.74
C THR A 156 3.89 -11.93 1.51
N THR A 157 5.06 -12.51 1.72
CA THR A 157 5.86 -13.12 0.64
C THR A 157 5.31 -14.51 0.31
N TYR A 158 5.69 -15.03 -0.87
CA TYR A 158 5.33 -16.36 -1.36
C TYR A 158 5.51 -17.48 -0.30
N ASN A 159 6.62 -17.46 0.43
CA ASN A 159 6.91 -18.44 1.48
C ASN A 159 6.17 -18.17 2.81
N LEU A 160 5.06 -17.41 2.78
CA LEU A 160 4.20 -17.05 3.90
C LEU A 160 4.93 -16.34 5.04
N ARG A 161 5.97 -15.58 4.69
CA ARG A 161 6.69 -14.73 5.64
C ARG A 161 6.15 -13.31 5.52
N ARG A 162 6.16 -12.59 6.63
CA ARG A 162 5.91 -11.15 6.61
C ARG A 162 7.19 -10.45 6.19
N ALA A 163 7.06 -9.58 5.20
CA ALA A 163 8.10 -8.68 4.76
C ALA A 163 7.56 -7.25 4.77
N ARG A 164 8.46 -6.30 4.57
CA ARG A 164 8.13 -4.87 4.64
C ARG A 164 8.84 -4.11 3.54
N ASN A 165 8.12 -3.22 2.88
CA ASN A 165 8.73 -2.21 2.01
C ASN A 165 8.66 -0.85 2.69
N SER A 166 9.78 -0.13 2.67
CA SER A 166 9.81 1.28 2.99
C SER A 166 9.77 2.06 1.68
N LEU A 167 8.71 2.84 1.47
CA LEU A 167 8.47 3.56 0.23
C LEU A 167 8.75 5.05 0.45
N ASN A 168 9.38 5.67 -0.55
CA ASN A 168 9.75 7.07 -0.54
C ASN A 168 9.72 7.59 -1.99
N PRO A 169 9.03 8.71 -2.27
CA PRO A 169 8.96 9.30 -3.62
C PRO A 169 10.31 9.54 -4.29
N ARG A 170 11.41 9.67 -3.53
CA ARG A 170 12.75 9.94 -4.05
C ARG A 170 13.49 8.69 -4.53
N THR A 171 13.37 7.57 -3.84
CA THR A 171 14.26 6.40 -4.04
C THR A 171 13.52 5.08 -4.23
N HIS A 172 12.34 4.93 -3.62
CA HIS A 172 11.54 3.71 -3.66
C HIS A 172 10.08 4.11 -3.88
N ALA A 173 9.82 4.68 -5.06
CA ALA A 173 8.55 5.34 -5.37
C ALA A 173 7.57 4.43 -6.13
N ASP A 174 8.01 3.30 -6.67
CA ASP A 174 7.12 2.47 -7.48
C ASP A 174 6.34 1.47 -6.61
N VAL A 175 5.03 1.40 -6.86
CA VAL A 175 4.07 0.54 -6.14
C VAL A 175 3.25 -0.30 -7.11
N MET A 176 2.75 -1.42 -6.61
CA MET A 176 1.87 -2.34 -7.32
C MET A 176 0.52 -2.45 -6.61
N VAL A 177 -0.55 -2.40 -7.37
CA VAL A 177 -1.95 -2.52 -6.91
C VAL A 177 -2.67 -3.58 -7.75
N LEU A 178 -3.80 -4.09 -7.28
CA LEU A 178 -4.63 -5.01 -8.06
C LEU A 178 -5.28 -4.22 -9.21
N ALA A 179 -5.24 -4.78 -10.41
CA ALA A 179 -6.00 -4.25 -11.53
C ALA A 179 -7.47 -4.67 -11.37
N ASN A 180 -8.40 -3.72 -11.34
CA ASN A 180 -9.81 -4.02 -11.51
C ASN A 180 -10.08 -4.11 -13.00
N GLY A 181 -10.04 -5.32 -13.56
CA GLY A 181 -10.32 -5.55 -14.97
C GLY A 181 -10.99 -6.90 -15.15
N GLU A 182 -12.26 -6.87 -15.54
CA GLU A 182 -12.90 -8.00 -16.22
C GLU A 182 -12.12 -8.31 -17.51
N GLN A 183 -12.19 -9.56 -17.96
CA GLN A 183 -11.51 -10.02 -19.17
C GLN A 183 -11.88 -9.12 -20.36
N GLU A 184 -10.94 -8.31 -20.84
CA GLU A 184 -11.10 -7.70 -22.16
C GLU A 184 -11.12 -8.82 -23.21
N ASP A 185 -12.24 -8.95 -23.91
CA ASP A 185 -12.42 -9.76 -25.11
C ASP A 185 -11.43 -9.26 -26.19
N GLY A 186 -10.24 -9.83 -26.20
CA GLY A 186 -9.18 -9.41 -27.13
C GLY A 186 -7.97 -10.33 -27.23
N GLY A 187 -8.00 -11.54 -26.63
CA GLY A 187 -6.92 -12.53 -26.74
C GLY A 187 -5.57 -12.14 -26.11
N LEU A 188 -5.46 -10.97 -25.48
CA LEU A 188 -4.31 -10.57 -24.69
C LEU A 188 -4.43 -11.18 -23.30
N ILE A 189 -3.31 -11.70 -22.77
CA ILE A 189 -3.27 -12.24 -21.40
C ILE A 189 -3.57 -11.07 -20.43
N PRO A 190 -4.67 -11.12 -19.66
CA PRO A 190 -4.98 -10.09 -18.67
C PRO A 190 -3.86 -10.05 -17.64
N HIS A 191 -3.36 -8.84 -17.34
CA HIS A 191 -2.31 -8.67 -16.33
C HIS A 191 -2.94 -8.21 -15.03
N PRO A 192 -2.78 -8.96 -13.92
CA PRO A 192 -3.57 -8.78 -12.71
C PRO A 192 -3.20 -7.53 -11.90
N TYR A 193 -2.23 -6.73 -12.35
CA TYR A 193 -1.67 -5.63 -11.56
C TYR A 193 -1.58 -4.32 -12.34
N TRP A 194 -1.83 -3.22 -11.64
CA TRP A 194 -1.44 -1.89 -12.08
C TRP A 194 -0.21 -1.42 -11.31
N TYR A 195 0.51 -0.47 -11.91
CA TYR A 195 1.70 0.11 -11.33
C TYR A 195 1.56 1.63 -11.28
N ALA A 196 2.10 2.21 -10.20
CA ALA A 196 2.09 3.65 -10.02
C ALA A 196 3.43 4.10 -9.43
N GLN A 197 3.83 5.32 -9.77
CA GLN A 197 4.95 6.00 -9.12
C GLN A 197 4.40 7.03 -8.14
N ILE A 198 4.81 6.93 -6.88
CA ILE A 198 4.48 7.88 -5.82
C ILE A 198 5.15 9.21 -6.14
N VAL A 199 4.34 10.25 -6.28
CA VAL A 199 4.79 11.63 -6.42
C VAL A 199 4.90 12.27 -5.04
N GLU A 200 3.85 12.15 -4.22
CA GLU A 200 3.81 12.69 -2.87
C GLU A 200 2.94 11.81 -1.95
N ILE A 201 3.24 11.85 -0.66
CA ILE A 201 2.54 11.09 0.38
C ILE A 201 1.83 12.08 1.30
N PHE A 202 0.52 11.90 1.50
CA PHE A 202 -0.28 12.80 2.33
C PHE A 202 -1.14 12.08 3.36
N HIS A 203 -1.46 12.81 4.42
CA HIS A 203 -2.74 12.64 5.10
C HIS A 203 -3.47 13.97 5.19
N ILE A 204 -4.77 13.89 5.43
CA ILE A 204 -5.66 15.03 5.58
C ILE A 204 -6.56 14.81 6.80
N LEU A 205 -7.06 15.90 7.37
CA LEU A 205 -8.12 15.88 8.38
C LEU A 205 -9.39 16.44 7.75
N VAL A 206 -10.48 15.70 7.83
CA VAL A 206 -11.73 16.00 7.14
C VAL A 206 -12.92 15.75 8.05
N THR A 207 -13.92 16.63 7.98
CA THR A 207 -15.26 16.35 8.50
C THR A 207 -16.26 16.26 7.35
N HIS A 208 -17.22 15.34 7.48
CA HIS A 208 -18.26 15.12 6.49
C HIS A 208 -19.61 15.56 7.05
N ALA A 209 -20.16 16.63 6.48
CA ALA A 209 -21.42 17.24 6.91
C ALA A 209 -22.63 16.80 6.07
N GLY A 210 -22.47 15.78 5.21
CA GLY A 210 -23.54 15.24 4.37
C GLY A 210 -24.55 14.39 5.14
N GLY A 211 -25.78 14.29 4.63
CA GLY A 211 -26.82 13.42 5.21
C GLY A 211 -26.44 11.93 5.20
N ASP A 212 -25.63 11.52 4.22
CA ASP A 212 -25.10 10.16 4.08
C ASP A 212 -23.83 9.93 4.90
N SER A 213 -23.54 10.81 5.86
CA SER A 213 -22.37 10.67 6.72
C SER A 213 -22.52 9.48 7.65
N HIS A 214 -21.58 8.53 7.55
CA HIS A 214 -21.41 7.44 8.52
C HIS A 214 -20.86 7.91 9.87
N ASN A 215 -20.48 9.19 10.01
CA ASN A 215 -19.99 9.77 11.26
C ASN A 215 -20.94 10.85 11.80
N HIS A 216 -21.90 10.42 12.61
CA HIS A 216 -22.92 11.30 13.19
C HIS A 216 -22.35 12.33 14.20
N ASN A 217 -21.16 12.09 14.75
CA ASN A 217 -20.55 12.98 15.75
C ASN A 217 -19.75 14.13 15.13
N SER A 218 -19.64 14.19 13.80
CA SER A 218 -18.86 15.20 13.08
C SER A 218 -17.39 15.29 13.50
N GLU A 219 -16.84 14.20 14.06
CA GLU A 219 -15.44 14.18 14.46
C GLU A 219 -14.50 14.21 13.24
N PRO A 220 -13.40 15.00 13.28
CA PRO A 220 -12.42 15.01 12.20
C PRO A 220 -11.81 13.63 11.96
N GLN A 221 -12.01 13.10 10.76
CA GLN A 221 -11.44 11.84 10.31
C GLN A 221 -10.11 12.08 9.61
N ARG A 222 -9.14 11.21 9.92
CA ARG A 222 -7.81 11.26 9.32
C ARG A 222 -7.71 10.26 8.18
N ILE A 223 -7.66 10.78 6.96
CA ILE A 223 -7.54 9.95 5.74
C ILE A 223 -6.11 10.02 5.23
N LYS A 224 -5.55 8.87 4.84
CA LYS A 224 -4.18 8.72 4.32
C LYS A 224 -4.26 8.30 2.87
N PHE A 225 -3.51 8.95 2.00
CA PHE A 225 -3.50 8.61 0.58
C PHE A 225 -2.20 9.05 -0.09
N LEU A 226 -1.98 8.53 -1.28
CA LEU A 226 -0.84 8.86 -2.13
C LEU A 226 -1.32 9.66 -3.33
N TRP A 227 -0.52 10.64 -3.74
CA TRP A 227 -0.63 11.24 -5.07
C TRP A 227 0.36 10.50 -5.98
N VAL A 228 -0.16 9.86 -7.03
CA VAL A 228 0.63 8.96 -7.87
C VAL A 228 0.54 9.35 -9.34
N ARG A 229 1.56 8.93 -10.10
CA ARG A 229 1.56 8.92 -11.56
C ARG A 229 1.44 7.49 -12.05
N TRP A 230 0.39 7.20 -12.81
CA TRP A 230 0.09 5.85 -13.27
C TRP A 230 1.01 5.38 -14.39
N LEU A 231 1.17 4.06 -14.48
CA LEU A 231 1.91 3.38 -15.53
C LEU A 231 1.01 2.48 -16.35
N ALA A 232 1.25 2.48 -17.66
CA ALA A 232 0.58 1.65 -18.63
C ALA A 232 1.53 0.53 -19.07
N ARG A 233 0.95 -0.61 -19.41
CA ARG A 233 1.68 -1.69 -20.06
C ARG A 233 2.05 -1.27 -21.47
N ASP A 234 3.26 -1.65 -21.88
CA ASP A 234 3.66 -1.58 -23.28
C ASP A 234 3.12 -2.81 -24.01
N ASN A 235 1.95 -2.64 -24.63
CA ASN A 235 1.28 -3.71 -25.38
C ASN A 235 2.01 -4.09 -26.67
N ASN A 236 2.96 -3.26 -27.13
CA ASN A 236 3.74 -3.53 -28.33
C ASN A 236 4.96 -4.40 -28.04
N HIS A 237 5.30 -4.61 -26.75
CA HIS A 237 6.42 -5.45 -26.37
C HIS A 237 6.00 -6.91 -26.15
N VAL A 238 6.55 -7.81 -26.96
CA VAL A 238 6.41 -9.26 -26.77
C VAL A 238 6.97 -9.64 -25.39
N SER A 239 6.06 -9.99 -24.48
CA SER A 239 6.35 -10.19 -23.06
C SER A 239 5.63 -11.43 -22.53
N GLY A 240 6.04 -11.90 -21.36
CA GLY A 240 5.41 -13.02 -20.67
C GLY A 240 6.21 -14.32 -20.79
N TRP A 241 5.68 -15.38 -20.21
CA TRP A 241 6.40 -16.64 -20.01
C TRP A 241 6.90 -17.25 -21.32
N LYS A 242 6.05 -17.28 -22.35
CA LYS A 242 6.41 -17.80 -23.69
C LYS A 242 7.55 -17.02 -24.34
N ALA A 243 7.63 -15.72 -24.04
CA ALA A 243 8.66 -14.84 -24.57
C ALA A 243 9.92 -14.79 -23.69
N HIS A 244 9.87 -15.31 -22.46
CA HIS A 244 10.92 -15.14 -21.44
C HIS A 244 11.33 -13.68 -21.16
N HIS A 245 10.43 -12.73 -21.45
CA HIS A 245 10.65 -11.30 -21.24
C HIS A 245 9.70 -10.75 -20.18
N PRO A 246 10.17 -9.94 -19.22
CA PRO A 246 9.29 -9.28 -18.27
C PRO A 246 8.40 -8.27 -18.99
N HIS A 247 7.17 -8.10 -18.50
CA HIS A 247 6.29 -7.04 -18.99
C HIS A 247 6.96 -5.67 -18.83
N ARG A 248 6.96 -4.89 -19.91
CA ARG A 248 7.40 -3.50 -19.87
C ARG A 248 6.23 -2.61 -19.48
N VAL A 249 6.54 -1.64 -18.62
CA VAL A 249 5.60 -0.61 -18.18
C VAL A 249 6.23 0.75 -18.39
N GLY A 250 5.43 1.69 -18.90
CA GLY A 250 5.81 3.07 -19.16
C GLY A 250 4.86 4.02 -18.46
N PHE A 251 5.22 5.30 -18.37
CA PHE A 251 4.28 6.30 -17.87
C PHE A 251 3.13 6.49 -18.84
N LEU A 252 1.91 6.69 -18.31
CA LEU A 252 0.80 7.14 -19.15
C LEU A 252 1.16 8.47 -19.79
N ASN A 253 0.83 8.59 -21.07
CA ASN A 253 1.02 9.82 -21.82
C ASN A 253 0.02 10.86 -21.33
N THR A 254 0.54 11.95 -20.77
CA THR A 254 -0.24 13.06 -20.21
C THR A 254 -1.04 13.84 -21.25
N ASN A 255 -0.71 13.69 -22.54
CA ASN A 255 -1.41 14.36 -23.64
C ASN A 255 -2.62 13.55 -24.15
N THR A 256 -2.63 12.24 -23.88
CA THR A 256 -3.65 11.32 -24.40
C THR A 256 -4.54 10.76 -23.30
N ALA A 257 -4.06 10.74 -22.04
CA ALA A 257 -4.76 10.17 -20.91
C ALA A 257 -4.96 11.21 -19.80
N ASP A 258 -6.20 11.64 -19.60
CA ASP A 258 -6.60 12.60 -18.55
C ASP A 258 -6.46 12.04 -17.12
N ASN A 259 -6.21 10.73 -16.99
CA ASN A 259 -6.02 10.00 -15.73
C ASN A 259 -4.54 9.62 -15.47
N ALA A 260 -3.56 10.26 -16.13
CA ALA A 260 -2.15 9.98 -15.89
C ALA A 260 -1.70 10.20 -14.42
N PHE A 261 -2.41 11.06 -13.68
CA PHE A 261 -2.23 11.26 -12.24
C PHE A 261 -3.53 11.01 -11.48
N GLY A 262 -3.41 10.42 -10.29
CA GLY A 262 -4.55 10.09 -9.44
C GLY A 262 -4.18 9.90 -7.97
N PHE A 263 -5.22 9.73 -7.15
CA PHE A 263 -5.10 9.37 -5.75
C PHE A 263 -5.14 7.86 -5.57
N LEU A 264 -4.40 7.36 -4.57
CA LEU A 264 -4.31 5.94 -4.25
C LEU A 264 -4.40 5.74 -2.74
N ASP A 265 -5.30 4.87 -2.29
CA ASP A 265 -5.36 4.48 -0.87
C ASP A 265 -4.18 3.56 -0.53
N LEU A 266 -3.63 3.70 0.67
CA LEU A 266 -2.58 2.82 1.17
C LEU A 266 -3.08 1.39 1.35
N SER A 267 -4.38 1.16 1.56
CA SER A 267 -4.99 -0.18 1.64
C SER A 267 -4.89 -0.95 0.33
N GLN A 268 -4.88 -0.24 -0.81
CA GLN A 268 -4.87 -0.83 -2.16
C GLN A 268 -3.47 -1.26 -2.62
N ILE A 269 -2.42 -0.85 -1.90
CA ILE A 269 -1.04 -1.17 -2.24
C ILE A 269 -0.71 -2.60 -1.84
N ILE A 270 -0.42 -3.46 -2.81
CA ILE A 270 0.03 -4.83 -2.52
C ILE A 270 1.44 -4.81 -1.93
N ARG A 271 2.35 -4.09 -2.61
CA ARG A 271 3.77 -3.94 -2.22
C ARG A 271 4.48 -2.87 -3.05
N GLY A 272 5.69 -2.53 -2.62
CA GLY A 272 6.64 -1.79 -3.43
C GLY A 272 7.25 -2.64 -4.54
N VAL A 273 7.66 -1.99 -5.63
CA VAL A 273 8.37 -2.64 -6.74
C VAL A 273 9.61 -1.82 -7.07
N SER A 274 10.65 -2.50 -7.57
CA SER A 274 11.82 -1.81 -8.12
C SER A 274 11.77 -1.90 -9.64
N ARG A 275 11.91 -0.75 -10.33
CA ARG A 275 12.15 -0.76 -11.77
C ARG A 275 13.60 -1.08 -12.05
N PHE A 276 13.84 -2.08 -12.88
CA PHE A 276 15.10 -2.18 -13.61
C PHE A 276 15.09 -1.10 -14.69
N LYS A 277 15.79 0.02 -14.43
CA LYS A 277 16.15 0.95 -15.49
C LYS A 277 17.15 0.23 -16.40
N ARG A 278 16.69 -0.33 -17.53
CA ARG A 278 17.64 -0.62 -18.62
C ARG A 278 18.22 0.72 -19.04
N GLY A 279 19.56 0.80 -19.05
CA GLY A 279 20.29 1.98 -19.47
C GLY A 279 19.82 2.45 -20.85
N LEU A 280 19.89 3.76 -21.05
CA LEU A 280 19.84 4.40 -22.35
C LEU A 280 20.70 3.60 -23.33
N ILE A 281 20.08 3.07 -24.38
CA ILE A 281 20.73 2.73 -25.65
C ILE A 281 20.14 3.70 -26.66
#